data_AF-A0AAE6ZFD8-F1
#
_entry.id   AF-A0AAE6ZFD8-F1
#
_cell.length_a   1.000
_cell.length_b   1.000
_cell.length_c   1.000
_cell.angle_alpha   90.00
_cell.angle_beta   90.00
_cell.angle_gamma   90.00
#
_symmetry.space_group_name_H-M   'P 1'
#
loop_
_entity.id
_entity.type
_entity.pdbx_description
1 polymer ?
#
loop_
_entity_poly.entity_id
_entity_poly.type
_entity_poly.pdbx_seq_one_letter_code
_entity_poly.pdbx_strand_id
1 'polypeptide(L)'
;MQTAIKHFTGQQVEEAFALAKAEQRPLLIDFWADDCKGCQRMDAVTYEDEQVRDYLEEHYVLVMFNLKEVTKAFATKYLTRALIWAPTFLVYTPDGSVLREATGYLPPHQFLAELTIGRALLAMRRGKAADGLSLLNGLITDALHPALHQEVLYWLGVAAFFAEGKSFDALVPYWRELRQTYPDSLWAERADTFPG
;
A
#
# COMPACT_ATOMS: atom_id res chain seq x y z
N MET A 1 12.52 1.54 -17.67
CA MET A 1 11.24 0.87 -17.40
C MET A 1 10.31 1.08 -18.58
N GLN A 2 9.67 0.04 -19.10
CA GLN A 2 8.71 0.13 -20.21
C GLN A 2 7.45 -0.60 -19.75
N THR A 3 6.51 0.14 -19.16
CA THR A 3 5.18 -0.37 -18.80
C THR A 3 4.13 0.35 -19.64
N ALA A 4 3.08 -0.37 -20.04
CA ALA A 4 1.95 0.20 -20.79
C ALA A 4 1.01 1.05 -19.91
N ILE A 5 1.22 1.05 -18.59
CA ILE A 5 0.39 1.80 -17.64
C ILE A 5 0.67 3.30 -17.76
N LYS A 6 -0.38 4.11 -17.83
CA LYS A 6 -0.27 5.57 -17.79
C LYS A 6 0.39 6.01 -16.47
N HIS A 7 1.50 6.72 -16.57
CA HIS A 7 2.25 7.21 -15.41
C HIS A 7 2.92 8.55 -15.67
N PHE A 8 3.29 9.21 -14.57
CA PHE A 8 4.21 10.34 -14.54
C PHE A 8 5.64 9.85 -14.32
N THR A 9 6.63 10.61 -14.77
CA THR A 9 8.05 10.34 -14.46
C THR A 9 8.50 11.10 -13.20
N GLY A 10 9.71 10.82 -12.72
CA GLY A 10 10.30 11.55 -11.58
C GLY A 10 10.38 13.06 -11.80
N GLN A 11 10.58 13.52 -13.03
CA GLN A 11 10.59 14.95 -13.38
C GLN A 11 9.21 15.61 -13.25
N GLN A 12 8.12 14.83 -13.33
CA GLN A 12 6.74 15.32 -13.27
C GLN A 12 6.09 15.08 -11.91
N VAL A 13 6.87 14.75 -10.88
CA VAL A 13 6.33 14.35 -9.57
C VAL A 13 5.49 15.44 -8.90
N GLU A 14 5.83 16.72 -9.09
CA GLU A 14 5.04 17.84 -8.57
C GLU A 14 3.68 17.95 -9.30
N GLU A 15 3.64 17.68 -10.61
CA GLU A 15 2.39 17.62 -11.38
C GLU A 15 1.53 16.45 -10.92
N ALA A 16 2.15 15.30 -10.66
CA ALA A 16 1.47 14.13 -10.11
C ALA A 16 0.85 14.41 -8.74
N PHE A 17 1.59 15.07 -7.83
CA PHE A 17 1.04 15.48 -6.53
C PHE A 17 -0.09 16.51 -6.68
N ALA A 18 0.02 17.45 -7.62
CA ALA A 18 -1.04 18.40 -7.91
C ALA A 18 -2.32 17.69 -8.40
N LEU A 19 -2.19 16.72 -9.30
CA LEU A 19 -3.30 15.90 -9.77
C LEU A 19 -3.92 15.07 -8.65
N ALA A 20 -3.10 14.37 -7.85
CA ALA A 20 -3.55 13.58 -6.71
C ALA A 20 -4.37 14.43 -5.72
N LYS A 21 -3.93 15.66 -5.47
CA LYS A 21 -4.65 16.63 -4.63
C LYS A 21 -5.95 17.10 -5.27
N ALA A 22 -5.96 17.38 -6.57
CA ALA A 22 -7.17 17.82 -7.27
C ALA A 22 -8.24 16.72 -7.32
N GLU A 23 -7.84 15.49 -7.61
CA GLU A 23 -8.74 14.33 -7.73
C GLU A 23 -9.01 13.63 -6.39
N GLN A 24 -8.34 14.06 -5.31
CA GLN A 24 -8.39 13.41 -4.00
C GLN A 24 -8.01 11.92 -4.03
N ARG A 25 -7.15 11.50 -4.96
CA ARG A 25 -6.69 10.12 -5.14
C ARG A 25 -5.30 9.91 -4.54
N PRO A 26 -5.02 8.76 -3.90
CA PRO A 26 -3.67 8.45 -3.44
C PRO A 26 -2.68 8.48 -4.60
N LEU A 27 -1.43 8.81 -4.28
CA LEU A 27 -0.33 8.79 -5.22
C LEU A 27 0.57 7.60 -4.89
N LEU A 28 0.90 6.78 -5.89
CA LEU A 28 1.89 5.71 -5.78
C LEU A 28 3.17 6.16 -6.47
N ILE A 29 4.29 6.08 -5.78
CA ILE A 29 5.61 6.17 -6.42
C ILE A 29 6.28 4.81 -6.38
N ASP A 30 6.60 4.26 -7.56
CA ASP A 30 7.53 3.15 -7.72
C ASP A 30 8.94 3.69 -7.99
N PHE A 31 9.82 3.53 -7.02
CA PHE A 31 11.23 3.86 -7.12
C PHE A 31 12.01 2.69 -7.71
N TRP A 32 12.50 2.88 -8.94
CA TRP A 32 13.17 1.84 -9.72
C TRP A 32 14.61 2.24 -10.10
N ALA A 33 15.39 1.28 -10.61
CA ALA A 33 16.73 1.50 -11.15
C ALA A 33 16.99 0.65 -12.40
N ASP A 34 17.95 1.06 -13.25
CA ASP A 34 18.21 0.41 -14.54
C ASP A 34 18.67 -1.06 -14.41
N ASP A 35 19.60 -1.34 -13.49
CA ASP A 35 20.13 -2.68 -13.23
C ASP A 35 19.44 -3.31 -12.01
N CYS A 36 18.12 -3.48 -12.13
CA CYS A 36 17.26 -3.95 -11.05
C CYS A 36 16.43 -5.15 -11.51
N LYS A 37 16.84 -6.37 -11.12
CA LYS A 37 16.11 -7.60 -11.46
C LYS A 37 14.68 -7.63 -10.90
N GLY A 38 14.48 -7.07 -9.70
CA GLY A 38 13.14 -6.96 -9.11
C GLY A 38 12.21 -6.06 -9.93
N CYS A 39 12.73 -4.94 -10.43
CA CYS A 39 12.01 -3.99 -11.26
C CYS A 39 11.67 -4.60 -12.62
N GLN A 40 12.61 -5.31 -13.24
CA GLN A 40 12.36 -6.06 -14.48
C GLN A 40 11.28 -7.13 -14.30
N ARG A 41 11.22 -7.78 -13.14
CA ARG A 41 10.19 -8.76 -12.83
C ARG A 41 8.83 -8.12 -12.54
N MET A 42 8.79 -6.93 -11.92
CA MET A 42 7.57 -6.14 -11.80
C MET A 42 7.01 -5.81 -13.19
N ASP A 43 7.86 -5.27 -14.08
CA ASP A 43 7.48 -4.98 -15.47
C ASP A 43 6.91 -6.21 -16.17
N ALA A 44 7.62 -7.34 -16.15
CA ALA A 44 7.25 -8.52 -16.93
C ALA A 44 6.09 -9.36 -16.37
N VAL A 45 5.70 -9.16 -15.10
CA VAL A 45 4.70 -10.00 -14.43
C VAL A 45 3.59 -9.18 -13.82
N THR A 46 3.93 -8.20 -12.99
CA THR A 46 2.96 -7.50 -12.15
C THR A 46 2.27 -6.37 -12.90
N TYR A 47 3.01 -5.59 -13.69
CA TYR A 47 2.43 -4.53 -14.49
C TYR A 47 1.77 -5.01 -15.79
N GLU A 48 2.02 -6.26 -16.21
CA GLU A 48 1.30 -6.92 -17.31
C GLU A 48 -0.05 -7.52 -16.88
N ASP A 49 -0.26 -7.70 -15.57
CA ASP A 49 -1.52 -8.22 -15.04
C ASP A 49 -2.66 -7.21 -15.22
N GLU A 50 -3.75 -7.65 -15.87
CA GLU A 50 -4.89 -6.79 -16.20
C GLU A 50 -5.54 -6.17 -14.96
N GLN A 51 -5.71 -6.94 -13.88
CA GLN A 51 -6.32 -6.43 -12.65
C GLN A 51 -5.44 -5.37 -12.01
N VAL A 52 -4.12 -5.53 -12.04
CA VAL A 52 -3.18 -4.52 -11.54
C VAL A 52 -3.29 -3.23 -12.35
N ARG A 53 -3.31 -3.31 -13.68
CA ARG A 53 -3.40 -2.13 -14.55
C ARG A 53 -4.69 -1.35 -14.32
N ASP A 54 -5.82 -2.06 -14.33
CA ASP A 54 -7.14 -1.46 -14.13
C ASP A 54 -7.23 -0.79 -12.76
N TYR A 55 -6.75 -1.48 -11.72
CA TYR A 55 -6.77 -0.96 -10.35
C TYR A 55 -5.92 0.31 -10.21
N LEU A 56 -4.73 0.34 -10.82
CA LEU A 56 -3.87 1.52 -10.80
C LEU A 56 -4.52 2.68 -11.55
N GLU A 57 -5.02 2.44 -12.77
CA GLU A 57 -5.66 3.46 -13.59
C GLU A 57 -6.89 4.06 -12.90
N GLU A 58 -7.71 3.24 -12.25
CA GLU A 58 -8.91 3.68 -11.57
C GLU A 58 -8.60 4.42 -10.26
N HIS A 59 -7.62 3.95 -9.48
CA HIS A 59 -7.52 4.36 -8.07
C HIS A 59 -6.29 5.19 -7.71
N TYR A 60 -5.24 5.20 -8.54
CA TYR A 60 -3.96 5.83 -8.22
C TYR A 60 -3.50 6.85 -9.24
N VAL A 61 -2.83 7.91 -8.74
CA VAL A 61 -1.89 8.67 -9.56
C VAL A 61 -0.54 7.94 -9.48
N LEU A 62 -0.07 7.38 -10.59
CA LEU A 62 1.17 6.60 -10.63
C LEU A 62 2.36 7.45 -11.06
N VAL A 63 3.45 7.38 -10.30
CA VAL A 63 4.76 7.92 -10.65
C VAL A 63 5.78 6.80 -10.72
N MET A 64 6.48 6.74 -11.84
CA MET A 64 7.60 5.85 -12.08
C MET A 64 8.89 6.65 -11.92
N PHE A 65 9.57 6.49 -10.78
CA PHE A 65 10.68 7.37 -10.37
C PHE A 65 12.02 6.63 -10.44
N ASN A 66 12.90 7.02 -11.35
CA ASN A 66 14.24 6.44 -11.40
C ASN A 66 15.09 6.98 -10.24
N LEU A 67 15.68 6.11 -9.42
CA LEU A 67 16.50 6.50 -8.28
C LEU A 67 17.67 7.45 -8.64
N LYS A 68 18.18 7.40 -9.88
CA LYS A 68 19.23 8.32 -10.36
C LYS A 68 18.75 9.78 -10.49
N GLU A 69 17.44 9.99 -10.55
CA GLU A 69 16.82 11.31 -10.70
C GLU A 69 16.47 11.94 -9.34
N VAL A 70 16.70 11.22 -8.23
CA VAL A 70 16.35 11.71 -6.89
C VAL A 70 17.24 12.91 -6.55
N THR A 71 16.60 14.08 -6.44
CA THR A 71 17.27 15.31 -6.02
C THR A 71 17.22 15.46 -4.50
N LYS A 72 18.13 16.27 -3.93
CA LYS A 72 18.09 16.63 -2.51
C LYS A 72 16.76 17.31 -2.13
N ALA A 73 16.21 18.13 -3.01
CA ALA A 73 14.95 18.82 -2.79
C ALA A 73 13.79 17.83 -2.69
N PHE A 74 13.71 16.89 -3.64
CA PHE A 74 12.72 15.81 -3.60
C PHE A 74 12.87 14.97 -2.33
N ALA A 75 14.09 14.51 -2.03
CA ALA A 75 14.34 13.68 -0.85
C ALA A 75 13.94 14.38 0.45
N THR A 76 14.28 15.66 0.61
CA THR A 76 13.92 16.45 1.80
C THR A 76 12.41 16.59 1.98
N LYS A 77 11.67 16.69 0.87
CA LYS A 77 10.24 16.99 0.88
C LYS A 77 9.38 15.73 0.98
N TYR A 78 9.77 14.64 0.32
CA TYR A 78 8.90 13.49 0.08
C TYR A 78 9.43 12.15 0.60
N LEU A 79 10.69 12.06 1.02
CA LEU A 79 11.23 10.84 1.60
C LEU A 79 11.33 10.97 3.12
N THR A 80 10.86 9.95 3.84
CA THR A 80 11.00 9.85 5.30
C THR A 80 12.34 9.23 5.71
N ARG A 81 12.99 8.52 4.78
CA ARG A 81 14.32 7.92 4.94
C ARG A 81 14.98 7.66 3.59
N ALA A 82 16.27 7.35 3.62
CA ALA A 82 17.01 6.94 2.43
C ALA A 82 16.45 5.64 1.84
N LEU A 83 16.32 5.60 0.52
CA LEU A 83 15.95 4.40 -0.23
C LEU A 83 17.22 3.58 -0.48
N ILE A 84 17.26 2.35 0.07
CA ILE A 84 18.43 1.46 -0.01
C ILE A 84 18.23 0.38 -1.08
N TRP A 85 17.00 0.10 -1.46
CA TRP A 85 16.65 -1.02 -2.32
C TRP A 85 15.58 -0.65 -3.35
N ALA A 86 15.53 -1.41 -4.45
CA ALA A 86 14.56 -1.23 -5.52
C ALA A 86 13.98 -2.60 -5.99
N PRO A 87 12.73 -2.66 -6.47
CA PRO A 87 11.77 -1.55 -6.45
C PRO A 87 11.36 -1.22 -5.01
N THR A 88 11.05 0.04 -4.74
CA THR A 88 10.42 0.47 -3.49
C THR A 88 9.18 1.26 -3.82
N PHE A 89 8.07 0.90 -3.21
CA PHE A 89 6.76 1.51 -3.46
C PHE A 89 6.39 2.36 -2.26
N LEU A 90 6.07 3.63 -2.49
CA LEU A 90 5.51 4.51 -1.48
C LEU A 90 4.10 4.94 -1.88
N VAL A 91 3.12 4.63 -1.04
CA VAL A 91 1.77 5.18 -1.15
C VAL A 91 1.71 6.46 -0.34
N TYR A 92 1.38 7.55 -1.01
CA TYR A 92 1.21 8.86 -0.41
C TYR A 92 -0.27 9.23 -0.30
N THR A 93 -0.58 9.94 0.77
CA THR A 93 -1.76 10.81 0.79
C THR A 93 -1.63 11.92 -0.26
N PRO A 94 -2.76 12.53 -0.69
CA PRO A 94 -2.71 13.65 -1.64
C PRO A 94 -2.03 14.92 -1.12
N ASP A 95 -1.87 15.06 0.20
CA ASP A 95 -1.12 16.15 0.84
C ASP A 95 0.38 15.83 1.01
N GLY A 96 0.85 14.68 0.52
CA GLY A 96 2.28 14.37 0.37
C GLY A 96 2.91 13.58 1.52
N SER A 97 2.13 13.04 2.44
CA SER A 97 2.65 12.18 3.51
C SER A 97 2.55 10.69 3.17
N VAL A 98 3.54 9.91 3.59
CA VAL A 98 3.57 8.47 3.33
C VAL A 98 2.56 7.74 4.22
N LEU A 99 1.75 6.88 3.62
CA LEU A 99 0.81 5.97 4.29
C LEU A 99 1.36 4.56 4.40
N ARG A 100 2.01 4.09 3.33
CA ARG A 100 2.44 2.70 3.21
C ARG A 100 3.71 2.62 2.38
N GLU A 101 4.51 1.62 2.71
CA GLU A 101 5.71 1.27 1.97
C GLU A 101 5.84 -0.23 1.82
N ALA A 102 6.27 -0.65 0.63
CA ALA A 102 6.73 -2.00 0.37
C ALA A 102 8.03 -1.97 -0.45
N THR A 103 8.86 -2.99 -0.29
CA THR A 103 10.18 -3.05 -0.91
C THR A 103 10.43 -4.43 -1.52
N GLY A 104 11.01 -4.46 -2.72
CA GLY A 104 11.28 -5.69 -3.47
C GLY A 104 10.17 -6.04 -4.45
N TYR A 105 10.39 -7.08 -5.26
CA TYR A 105 9.38 -7.56 -6.20
C TYR A 105 8.13 -8.05 -5.48
N LEU A 106 6.95 -7.68 -5.98
CA LEU A 106 5.66 -8.13 -5.50
C LEU A 106 4.87 -8.77 -6.64
N PRO A 107 4.45 -10.05 -6.54
CA PRO A 107 3.54 -10.62 -7.52
C PRO A 107 2.16 -9.92 -7.51
N PRO A 108 1.33 -10.06 -8.57
CA PRO A 108 0.06 -9.33 -8.70
C PRO A 108 -0.82 -9.31 -7.46
N HIS A 109 -1.07 -10.47 -6.83
CA HIS A 109 -1.93 -10.58 -5.65
C HIS A 109 -1.41 -9.77 -4.45
N GLN A 110 -0.09 -9.81 -4.20
CA GLN A 110 0.53 -9.04 -3.12
C GLN A 110 0.51 -7.55 -3.45
N PHE A 111 0.81 -7.18 -4.69
CA PHE A 111 0.81 -5.77 -5.08
C PHE A 111 -0.60 -5.15 -4.99
N LEU A 112 -1.64 -5.85 -5.45
CA LEU A 112 -3.03 -5.43 -5.27
C LEU A 112 -3.41 -5.29 -3.78
N ALA A 113 -2.92 -6.18 -2.93
CA ALA A 113 -3.10 -6.04 -1.49
C ALA A 113 -2.42 -4.80 -0.91
N GLU A 114 -1.15 -4.53 -1.27
CA GLU A 114 -0.43 -3.33 -0.86
C GLU A 114 -1.18 -2.04 -1.24
N LEU A 115 -1.69 -1.99 -2.48
CA LEU A 115 -2.48 -0.87 -2.98
C LEU A 115 -3.82 -0.76 -2.21
N THR A 116 -4.51 -1.87 -2.00
CA THR A 116 -5.81 -1.85 -1.32
C THR A 116 -5.67 -1.43 0.15
N ILE A 117 -4.65 -1.94 0.85
CA ILE A 117 -4.37 -1.50 2.22
C ILE A 117 -3.98 -0.03 2.24
N GLY A 118 -3.15 0.44 1.30
CA GLY A 118 -2.83 1.87 1.16
C GLY A 118 -4.08 2.76 1.02
N ARG A 119 -5.07 2.34 0.23
CA ARG A 119 -6.37 3.03 0.12
C ARG A 119 -7.19 2.96 1.40
N ALA A 120 -7.22 1.82 2.08
CA ALA A 120 -7.91 1.68 3.36
C ALA A 120 -7.31 2.61 4.44
N LEU A 121 -5.99 2.71 4.50
CA LEU A 121 -5.28 3.66 5.37
C LEU A 121 -5.65 5.12 5.05
N LEU A 122 -5.72 5.48 3.76
CA LEU A 122 -6.16 6.81 3.35
C LEU A 122 -7.61 7.07 3.76
N ALA A 123 -8.51 6.11 3.59
CA ALA A 123 -9.91 6.22 3.96
C ALA A 123 -10.07 6.46 5.47
N MET A 124 -9.39 5.66 6.31
CA MET A 124 -9.35 5.85 7.76
C MET A 124 -8.83 7.24 8.14
N ARG A 125 -7.72 7.68 7.54
CA ARG A 125 -7.14 9.01 7.79
C ARG A 125 -8.10 10.16 7.46
N ARG A 126 -9.01 9.94 6.51
CA ARG A 126 -10.04 10.91 6.09
C ARG A 126 -11.33 10.81 6.91
N GLY A 127 -11.35 10.01 7.98
CA GLY A 127 -12.54 9.76 8.78
C GLY A 127 -13.58 8.86 8.10
N LYS A 128 -13.21 8.20 7.00
CA LYS A 128 -14.05 7.25 6.25
C LYS A 128 -13.65 5.81 6.54
N ALA A 129 -13.58 5.46 7.82
CA ALA A 129 -13.09 4.15 8.25
C ALA A 129 -13.98 3.00 7.78
N ALA A 130 -15.30 3.20 7.62
CA ALA A 130 -16.20 2.21 7.05
C ALA A 130 -15.83 1.84 5.59
N ASP A 131 -15.44 2.82 4.77
CA ASP A 131 -14.95 2.58 3.41
C ASP A 131 -13.65 1.78 3.44
N GLY A 132 -12.75 2.11 4.38
CA GLY A 132 -11.51 1.36 4.59
C GLY A 132 -11.74 -0.08 5.00
N LEU A 133 -12.69 -0.32 5.91
CA LEU A 133 -13.10 -1.66 6.33
C LEU A 133 -13.69 -2.46 5.15
N SER A 134 -14.53 -1.82 4.32
CA SER A 134 -15.09 -2.44 3.11
C SER A 134 -14.01 -2.85 2.11
N LEU A 135 -13.04 -1.97 1.85
CA LEU A 135 -11.90 -2.27 0.98
C LEU A 135 -11.11 -3.49 1.46
N LEU A 136 -10.83 -3.57 2.75
CA LEU A 136 -10.07 -4.68 3.34
C LEU A 136 -10.85 -6.00 3.30
N ASN A 137 -12.17 -5.96 3.54
CA ASN A 137 -13.03 -7.15 3.42
C ASN A 137 -13.13 -7.67 1.97
N GLY A 138 -12.92 -6.79 0.98
CA GLY A 138 -12.89 -7.17 -0.43
C GLY A 138 -11.59 -7.85 -0.89
N LEU A 139 -10.56 -7.88 -0.04
CA LEU A 139 -9.31 -8.56 -0.39
C LEU A 139 -9.48 -10.08 -0.38
N ILE A 140 -9.02 -10.71 -1.46
CA ILE A 140 -8.99 -12.16 -1.55
C ILE A 140 -7.78 -12.65 -0.74
N THR A 141 -8.06 -13.15 0.46
CA THR A 141 -7.08 -13.82 1.31
C THR A 141 -7.35 -15.31 1.29
N ASP A 142 -6.53 -16.07 0.55
CA ASP A 142 -6.66 -17.52 0.44
C ASP A 142 -5.63 -18.28 1.30
N ALA A 143 -5.82 -19.59 1.42
CA ALA A 143 -4.90 -20.45 2.15
C ALA A 143 -3.52 -20.57 1.48
N LEU A 144 -3.36 -20.13 0.23
CA LEU A 144 -2.07 -20.14 -0.48
C LEU A 144 -1.18 -18.97 -0.02
N HIS A 145 -1.77 -17.91 0.55
CA HIS A 145 -1.04 -16.70 0.97
C HIS A 145 -1.34 -16.34 2.44
N PRO A 146 -0.99 -17.20 3.42
CA PRO A 146 -1.35 -16.99 4.83
C PRO A 146 -0.76 -15.72 5.43
N ALA A 147 0.42 -15.29 4.99
CA ALA A 147 1.05 -14.05 5.46
C ALA A 147 0.21 -12.80 5.12
N LEU A 148 -0.46 -12.80 3.95
CA LEU A 148 -1.34 -11.72 3.56
C LEU A 148 -2.61 -11.73 4.42
N HIS A 149 -3.20 -12.91 4.66
CA HIS A 149 -4.37 -13.01 5.52
C HIS A 149 -4.10 -12.48 6.94
N GLN A 150 -2.92 -12.80 7.50
CA GLN A 150 -2.49 -12.31 8.80
C GLN A 150 -2.49 -10.78 8.88
N GLU A 151 -1.89 -10.11 7.90
CA GLU A 151 -1.85 -8.65 7.85
C GLU A 151 -3.25 -8.05 7.65
N VAL A 152 -4.06 -8.64 6.77
CA VAL A 152 -5.42 -8.15 6.50
C VAL A 152 -6.29 -8.20 7.76
N LEU A 153 -6.24 -9.30 8.53
CA LEU A 153 -6.96 -9.39 9.81
C LEU A 153 -6.52 -8.31 10.80
N TYR A 154 -5.22 -8.00 10.84
CA TYR A 154 -4.71 -6.92 11.68
C TYR A 154 -5.34 -5.58 11.29
N TRP A 155 -5.28 -5.21 10.00
CA TRP A 155 -5.83 -3.95 9.52
C TRP A 155 -7.36 -3.88 9.55
N LEU A 156 -8.07 -5.01 9.38
CA LEU A 156 -9.52 -5.09 9.56
C LEU A 156 -9.91 -4.68 10.98
N GLY A 157 -9.19 -5.18 11.99
CA GLY A 157 -9.40 -4.77 13.38
C GLY A 157 -9.19 -3.27 13.60
N VAL A 158 -8.10 -2.71 13.05
CA VAL A 158 -7.83 -1.26 13.13
C VAL A 158 -8.92 -0.44 12.43
N ALA A 159 -9.37 -0.88 11.25
CA ALA A 159 -10.43 -0.21 10.51
C ALA A 159 -11.77 -0.25 11.27
N ALA A 160 -12.13 -1.41 11.84
CA ALA A 160 -13.32 -1.56 12.66
C ALA A 160 -13.29 -0.66 13.90
N PHE A 161 -12.14 -0.58 14.59
CA PHE A 161 -11.93 0.35 15.71
C PHE A 161 -12.29 1.79 15.32
N PHE A 162 -11.76 2.30 14.20
CA PHE A 162 -12.08 3.67 13.77
C PHE A 162 -13.52 3.81 13.25
N ALA A 163 -14.07 2.79 12.58
CA ALA A 163 -15.43 2.80 12.04
C ALA A 163 -16.48 2.86 13.15
N GLU A 164 -16.21 2.24 14.30
CA GLU A 164 -17.10 2.19 15.46
C GLU A 164 -16.73 3.21 16.55
N GLY A 165 -16.19 4.37 16.15
CA GLY A 165 -15.97 5.48 17.08
C GLY A 165 -14.84 5.24 18.09
N LYS A 166 -13.79 4.52 17.69
CA LYS A 166 -12.63 4.14 18.52
C LYS A 166 -12.99 3.12 19.60
N SER A 167 -13.84 2.16 19.25
CA SER A 167 -14.25 1.05 20.13
C SER A 167 -13.22 -0.08 20.08
N PHE A 168 -12.64 -0.40 21.23
CA PHE A 168 -11.77 -1.58 21.37
C PHE A 168 -12.55 -2.89 21.24
N ASP A 169 -13.87 -2.91 21.40
CA ASP A 169 -14.66 -4.13 21.20
C ASP A 169 -14.74 -4.50 19.71
N ALA A 170 -14.69 -3.49 18.82
CA ALA A 170 -14.85 -3.67 17.38
C ALA A 170 -13.66 -4.40 16.71
N LEU A 171 -12.46 -4.29 17.28
CA LEU A 171 -11.28 -4.97 16.75
C LEU A 171 -11.17 -6.42 17.22
N VAL A 172 -11.80 -6.76 18.36
CA VAL A 172 -11.65 -8.06 19.03
C VAL A 172 -11.95 -9.25 18.11
N PRO A 173 -13.01 -9.26 17.28
CA PRO A 173 -13.29 -10.39 16.40
C PRO A 173 -12.11 -10.72 15.48
N TYR A 174 -11.53 -9.71 14.83
CA TYR A 174 -10.45 -9.87 13.86
C TYR A 174 -9.12 -10.26 14.53
N TRP A 175 -8.77 -9.60 15.63
CA TRP A 175 -7.51 -9.88 16.33
C TRP A 175 -7.56 -11.20 17.10
N ARG A 176 -8.73 -11.63 17.57
CA ARG A 176 -8.94 -12.98 18.11
C ARG A 176 -8.75 -14.03 17.03
N GLU A 177 -9.36 -13.86 15.85
CA GLU A 177 -9.19 -14.78 14.73
C GLU A 177 -7.72 -14.89 14.31
N LEU A 178 -7.03 -13.74 14.18
CA LEU A 178 -5.60 -13.69 13.86
C LEU A 178 -4.77 -14.50 14.84
N ARG A 179 -4.99 -14.32 16.15
CA ARG A 179 -4.26 -15.03 17.20
C ARG A 179 -4.60 -16.51 17.30
N GLN A 180 -5.83 -16.90 16.98
CA GLN A 180 -6.25 -18.30 17.01
C GLN A 180 -5.75 -19.06 15.78
N THR A 181 -5.80 -18.43 14.61
CA THR A 181 -5.45 -19.06 13.34
C THR A 181 -3.94 -19.04 13.09
N TYR A 182 -3.25 -17.98 13.53
CA TYR A 182 -1.82 -17.76 13.29
C TYR A 182 -1.08 -17.34 14.58
N PRO A 183 -1.12 -18.14 15.66
CA PRO A 183 -0.60 -17.76 16.97
C PRO A 183 0.88 -17.37 16.97
N ASP A 184 1.68 -17.99 16.11
CA ASP A 184 3.13 -17.76 16.01
C ASP A 184 3.51 -16.70 14.95
N SER A 185 2.53 -15.96 14.42
CA SER A 185 2.81 -14.92 13.43
C SER A 185 3.20 -13.59 14.08
N LEU A 186 4.09 -12.85 13.43
CA LEU A 186 4.45 -11.47 13.84
C LEU A 186 3.22 -10.57 13.99
N TRP A 187 2.19 -10.78 13.17
CA TRP A 187 0.94 -10.01 13.25
C TRP A 187 0.11 -10.39 14.47
N ALA A 188 0.08 -11.67 14.88
CA ALA A 188 -0.56 -12.08 16.12
C ALA A 188 0.15 -11.50 17.35
N GLU A 189 1.49 -11.45 17.36
CA GLU A 189 2.25 -10.76 18.41
C GLU A 189 1.88 -9.28 18.51
N ARG A 190 1.74 -8.60 17.36
CA ARG A 190 1.29 -7.19 17.31
C ARG A 190 -0.14 -7.00 17.79
N ALA A 191 -0.98 -8.02 17.68
CA ALA A 191 -2.38 -8.01 18.10
C ALA A 191 -2.59 -8.46 19.56
N ASP A 192 -1.51 -8.80 20.28
CA ASP A 192 -1.57 -9.22 21.68
C ASP A 192 -1.69 -8.03 22.64
N THR A 193 -2.85 -7.36 22.60
CA THR A 193 -3.11 -6.16 23.43
C THR A 193 -4.22 -6.37 24.46
N PHE A 194 -4.85 -7.54 24.49
CA PHE A 194 -5.90 -7.87 25.45
C PHE A 194 -5.49 -9.08 26.28
N PRO A 195 -5.69 -9.04 27.60
CA PRO A 195 -5.63 -10.27 28.41
C PRO A 195 -6.68 -11.25 27.87
N GLY A 196 -6.27 -12.50 27.67
CA GLY A 196 -7.11 -13.58 27.17
C GLY A 196 -8.29 -13.92 28.08
#